data_AF-A0A972PN82-F1
#
_entry.id   AF-A0A972PN82-F1
#
_cell.length_a   1.000
_cell.length_b   1.000
_cell.length_c   1.000
_cell.angle_alpha   90.00
_cell.angle_beta   90.00
_cell.angle_gamma   90.00
#
_symmetry.space_group_name_H-M   'P 1'
#
loop_
_entity.id
_entity.type
_entity.pdbx_description
1 polymer ?
#
loop_
_entity_poly.entity_id
_entity_poly.type
_entity_poly.pdbx_seq_one_letter_code
_entity_poly.pdbx_strand_id
1 'polypeptide(L)'
;MATKIIIDTDPGVDDTIAICMALRSPEVQVLGLTSVFGNVKGEVTAQNALRLVELEGHGDIPVARGSDLPLFSRFEMDGAVVHGEDGMGNTHPPTPRGKVIERTAAQFIVDTVRANPGEMTLLAIGPLTNLALALRLDPGIAGLVKEVVVMGGAAACPGNMTPVAEANIWHDAHAADTVMAAGWPLVLVGLDVTQKTVMSAQFRQELFRADNAAVRFIEKIIPCYVQFADTVYRMDGGIYTHDPSAMAYIIRPDLFSTRSAPVFVETEGRCIGQTVADWQHQWEARPEVKVCLDVDSAGVLALIRERLTR
;
A
#
# COMPACT_ATOMS: atom_id res chain seq x y z
N MET A 1 8.15 -15.06 16.39
CA MET A 1 8.50 -15.40 15.00
C MET A 1 8.16 -14.20 14.13
N ALA A 2 8.90 -13.97 13.05
CA ALA A 2 8.60 -12.87 12.13
C ALA A 2 7.24 -13.09 11.45
N THR A 3 6.49 -12.03 11.22
CA THR A 3 5.21 -12.07 10.50
C THR A 3 5.49 -12.31 9.01
N LYS A 4 4.92 -13.37 8.44
CA LYS A 4 5.04 -13.67 7.00
C LYS A 4 4.12 -12.75 6.22
N ILE A 5 4.67 -12.03 5.24
CA ILE A 5 3.88 -11.08 4.44
C ILE A 5 4.02 -11.32 2.94
N ILE A 6 2.93 -11.04 2.21
CA ILE A 6 2.98 -10.63 0.80
C ILE A 6 2.68 -9.15 0.75
N ILE A 7 3.41 -8.42 -0.09
CA ILE A 7 3.16 -7.00 -0.35
C ILE A 7 2.52 -6.89 -1.74
N ASP A 8 1.25 -6.50 -1.80
CA ASP A 8 0.53 -6.15 -3.02
C ASP A 8 0.62 -4.63 -3.22
N THR A 9 1.27 -4.20 -4.30
CA THR A 9 1.80 -2.84 -4.44
C THR A 9 1.79 -2.38 -5.89
N ASP A 10 1.78 -1.09 -6.11
CA ASP A 10 1.89 -0.44 -7.42
C ASP A 10 3.08 0.53 -7.41
N PRO A 11 4.34 0.05 -7.29
CA PRO A 11 5.43 0.84 -6.73
C PRO A 11 5.60 2.24 -7.32
N GLY A 12 5.20 3.22 -6.51
CA GLY A 12 5.51 4.62 -6.55
C GLY A 12 6.60 5.00 -5.54
N VAL A 13 6.56 6.27 -5.13
CA VAL A 13 7.60 6.89 -4.27
C VAL A 13 7.46 6.43 -2.82
N ASP A 14 6.24 6.42 -2.29
CA ASP A 14 5.89 5.96 -0.95
C ASP A 14 5.89 4.43 -0.84
N ASP A 15 5.45 3.69 -1.86
CA ASP A 15 5.60 2.22 -1.89
C ASP A 15 7.07 1.82 -1.77
N THR A 16 7.97 2.55 -2.45
CA THR A 16 9.41 2.32 -2.38
C THR A 16 9.89 2.42 -0.94
N ILE A 17 9.43 3.42 -0.19
CA ILE A 17 9.77 3.60 1.23
C ILE A 17 9.22 2.41 2.05
N ALA A 18 7.98 1.99 1.81
CA ALA A 18 7.35 0.88 2.52
C ALA A 18 8.04 -0.47 2.25
N ILE A 19 8.39 -0.76 0.99
CA ILE A 19 9.08 -1.99 0.58
C ILE A 19 10.50 -2.03 1.16
N CYS A 20 11.26 -0.94 1.03
CA CYS A 20 12.60 -0.84 1.63
C CYS A 20 12.55 -0.95 3.16
N MET A 21 11.50 -0.42 3.79
CA MET A 21 11.26 -0.59 5.23
C MET A 21 10.95 -2.04 5.57
N ALA A 22 10.08 -2.72 4.81
CA ALA A 22 9.72 -4.12 5.03
C ALA A 22 10.93 -5.05 4.93
N LEU A 23 11.74 -4.90 3.89
CA LEU A 23 12.91 -5.75 3.63
C LEU A 23 14.03 -5.55 4.66
N ARG A 24 14.07 -4.38 5.33
CA ARG A 24 15.00 -4.11 6.45
C ARG A 24 14.42 -4.40 7.84
N SER A 25 13.20 -4.92 7.93
CA SER A 25 12.50 -5.13 9.21
C SER A 25 12.59 -6.59 9.68
N PRO A 26 13.30 -6.90 10.77
CA PRO A 26 13.42 -8.27 11.29
C PRO A 26 12.09 -8.83 11.85
N GLU A 27 11.11 -7.96 12.10
CA GLU A 27 9.78 -8.36 12.54
C GLU A 27 8.96 -9.02 11.45
N VAL A 28 9.35 -8.89 10.18
CA VAL A 28 8.63 -9.44 9.03
C VAL A 28 9.50 -10.29 8.13
N GLN A 29 8.87 -11.24 7.46
CA GLN A 29 9.46 -12.06 6.43
C GLN A 29 8.65 -11.86 5.15
N VAL A 30 9.22 -11.14 4.19
CA VAL A 30 8.59 -10.93 2.88
C VAL A 30 8.71 -12.19 2.05
N LEU A 31 7.60 -12.85 1.74
CA LEU A 31 7.58 -14.07 0.94
C LEU A 31 7.43 -13.80 -0.56
N GLY A 32 7.01 -12.60 -0.93
CA GLY A 32 6.85 -12.18 -2.31
C GLY A 32 6.21 -10.80 -2.42
N LEU A 33 6.39 -10.19 -3.60
CA LEU A 33 5.67 -8.99 -3.99
C LEU A 33 4.70 -9.34 -5.11
N THR A 34 3.52 -8.75 -5.07
CA THR A 34 2.58 -8.75 -6.19
C THR A 34 2.42 -7.33 -6.70
N SER A 35 2.51 -7.14 -8.02
CA SER A 35 2.34 -5.81 -8.62
C SER A 35 0.92 -5.60 -9.15
N VAL A 36 0.40 -4.39 -9.04
CA VAL A 36 -0.89 -3.98 -9.64
C VAL A 36 -0.72 -2.64 -10.37
N PHE A 37 -1.67 -2.27 -11.21
CA PHE A 37 -1.78 -0.90 -11.74
C PHE A 37 -2.19 0.08 -10.61
N GLY A 38 -1.99 1.37 -10.83
CA GLY A 38 -2.43 2.43 -9.92
C GLY A 38 -1.63 3.69 -10.21
N ASN A 39 -0.59 3.94 -9.40
CA ASN A 39 0.40 5.00 -9.58
C ASN A 39 0.94 5.08 -11.02
N VAL A 40 1.26 3.91 -11.59
CA VAL A 40 1.59 3.73 -13.02
C VAL A 40 1.03 2.41 -13.54
N LYS A 41 1.28 2.11 -14.82
CA LYS A 41 0.81 0.87 -15.47
C LYS A 41 1.40 -0.38 -14.82
N GLY A 42 0.62 -1.46 -14.76
CA GLY A 42 0.99 -2.73 -14.12
C GLY A 42 2.32 -3.35 -14.58
N GLU A 43 2.72 -3.17 -15.84
CA GLU A 43 4.03 -3.60 -16.31
C GLU A 43 5.19 -2.81 -15.69
N VAL A 44 5.02 -1.49 -15.54
CA VAL A 44 6.04 -0.60 -14.95
C VAL A 44 6.14 -0.87 -13.46
N THR A 45 5.01 -1.04 -12.77
CA THR A 45 4.98 -1.40 -11.33
C THR A 45 5.66 -2.75 -11.08
N ALA A 46 5.49 -3.74 -11.96
CA ALA A 46 6.19 -5.02 -11.87
C ALA A 46 7.71 -4.88 -11.99
N GLN A 47 8.20 -4.08 -12.95
CA GLN A 47 9.63 -3.80 -13.11
C GLN A 47 10.18 -3.03 -11.91
N ASN A 48 9.40 -2.10 -11.38
CA ASN A 48 9.75 -1.34 -10.19
C ASN A 48 9.87 -2.24 -8.96
N ALA A 49 8.93 -3.17 -8.74
CA ALA A 49 9.00 -4.16 -7.66
C ALA A 49 10.27 -5.03 -7.76
N LEU A 50 10.59 -5.54 -8.96
CA LEU A 50 11.84 -6.29 -9.21
C LEU A 50 13.08 -5.47 -8.87
N ARG A 51 13.09 -4.20 -9.27
CA ARG A 51 14.20 -3.29 -8.99
C ARG A 51 14.40 -3.09 -7.49
N LEU A 52 13.32 -2.95 -6.72
CA LEU A 52 13.40 -2.71 -5.28
C LEU A 52 13.91 -3.94 -4.53
N VAL A 53 13.45 -5.15 -4.87
CA VAL A 53 13.99 -6.37 -4.25
C VAL A 53 15.47 -6.58 -4.62
N GLU A 54 15.89 -6.26 -5.85
CA GLU A 54 17.31 -6.30 -6.25
C GLU A 54 18.16 -5.23 -5.54
N LEU A 55 17.63 -4.02 -5.38
CA LEU A 55 18.29 -2.90 -4.71
C LEU A 55 18.64 -3.26 -3.25
N GLU A 56 17.74 -3.99 -2.59
CA GLU A 56 17.91 -4.48 -1.21
C GLU A 56 18.72 -5.78 -1.13
N GLY A 57 19.19 -6.34 -2.24
CA GLY A 57 19.94 -7.59 -2.26
C GLY A 57 19.07 -8.85 -2.05
N HIS A 58 17.75 -8.74 -2.19
CA HIS A 58 16.76 -9.80 -2.04
C HIS A 58 16.18 -10.26 -3.38
N GLY A 59 17.02 -10.37 -4.42
CA GLY A 59 16.59 -10.77 -5.77
C GLY A 59 16.04 -12.21 -5.87
N ASP A 60 16.07 -12.98 -4.79
CA ASP A 60 15.44 -14.29 -4.64
C ASP A 60 13.95 -14.22 -4.26
N ILE A 61 13.49 -13.07 -3.74
CA ILE A 61 12.07 -12.86 -3.43
C ILE A 61 11.26 -12.81 -4.73
N PRO A 62 10.25 -13.68 -4.91
CA PRO A 62 9.46 -13.70 -6.13
C PRO A 62 8.63 -12.44 -6.28
N VAL A 63 8.57 -11.93 -7.51
CA VAL A 63 7.65 -10.86 -7.91
C VAL A 63 6.66 -11.43 -8.92
N ALA A 64 5.37 -11.37 -8.61
CA ALA A 64 4.31 -11.82 -9.51
C ALA A 64 3.54 -10.61 -10.07
N ARG A 65 3.41 -10.54 -11.40
CA ARG A 65 2.64 -9.46 -12.03
C ARG A 65 1.14 -9.73 -11.87
N GLY A 66 0.41 -8.70 -11.48
CA GLY A 66 -1.04 -8.73 -11.33
C GLY A 66 -1.78 -7.99 -12.44
N SER A 67 -2.95 -7.48 -12.10
CA SER A 67 -3.85 -6.83 -13.08
C SER A 67 -3.24 -5.54 -13.62
N ASP A 68 -3.49 -5.27 -14.91
CA ASP A 68 -3.19 -3.99 -15.56
C ASP A 68 -4.38 -3.01 -15.53
N LEU A 69 -5.58 -3.49 -15.14
CA LEU A 69 -6.84 -2.75 -15.21
C LEU A 69 -7.74 -3.07 -14.01
N PRO A 70 -8.62 -2.13 -13.60
CA PRO A 70 -9.64 -2.40 -12.59
C PRO A 70 -10.69 -3.38 -13.11
N LEU A 71 -11.50 -3.93 -12.20
CA LEU A 71 -12.50 -4.94 -12.51
C LEU A 71 -13.61 -4.44 -13.44
N PHE A 72 -14.10 -3.21 -13.23
CA PHE A 72 -15.29 -2.69 -13.93
C PHE A 72 -15.15 -1.25 -14.46
N SER A 73 -14.17 -0.49 -13.97
CA SER A 73 -13.99 0.92 -14.36
C SER A 73 -13.04 1.09 -15.54
N ARG A 74 -13.03 2.28 -16.16
CA ARG A 74 -11.91 2.66 -17.02
C ARG A 74 -10.73 3.05 -16.15
N PHE A 75 -9.55 2.53 -16.44
CA PHE A 75 -8.33 3.01 -15.81
C PHE A 75 -8.00 4.41 -16.34
N GLU A 76 -7.90 5.39 -15.43
CA GLU A 76 -7.40 6.72 -15.71
C GLU A 76 -5.99 6.83 -15.14
N MET A 77 -5.03 7.25 -15.98
CA MET A 77 -3.62 7.32 -15.60
C MET A 77 -3.32 8.71 -15.03
N ASP A 78 -3.54 8.88 -13.74
CA ASP A 78 -3.38 10.13 -12.98
C ASP A 78 -2.16 10.15 -12.05
N GLY A 79 -1.73 8.98 -11.57
CA GLY A 79 -0.62 8.83 -10.62
C GLY A 79 0.73 9.36 -11.12
N ALA A 80 0.93 9.48 -12.44
CA ALA A 80 2.15 10.03 -13.02
C ALA A 80 2.42 11.50 -12.60
N VAL A 81 1.37 12.26 -12.24
CA VAL A 81 1.52 13.63 -11.73
C VAL A 81 2.17 13.65 -10.35
N VAL A 82 2.04 12.57 -9.59
CA VAL A 82 2.55 12.41 -8.22
C VAL A 82 3.90 11.67 -8.23
N HIS A 83 4.02 10.61 -9.02
CA HIS A 83 5.13 9.66 -8.97
C HIS A 83 6.06 9.71 -10.19
N GLY A 84 5.75 10.52 -11.21
CA GLY A 84 6.43 10.50 -12.51
C GLY A 84 5.90 9.39 -13.43
N GLU A 85 6.21 9.47 -14.71
CA GLU A 85 5.75 8.52 -15.74
C GLU A 85 6.32 7.11 -15.54
N ASP A 86 7.49 6.99 -14.89
CA ASP A 86 8.13 5.72 -14.55
C ASP A 86 7.80 5.23 -13.12
N GLY A 87 6.97 5.96 -12.37
CA GLY A 87 6.68 5.69 -10.95
C GLY A 87 7.87 5.92 -10.01
N MET A 88 8.99 6.41 -10.54
CA MET A 88 10.29 6.55 -9.87
C MET A 88 10.84 7.97 -10.04
N GLY A 89 9.95 8.96 -10.05
CA GLY A 89 10.28 10.38 -10.14
C GLY A 89 10.94 10.79 -11.44
N ASN A 90 10.70 10.06 -12.54
CA ASN A 90 11.34 10.25 -13.84
C ASN A 90 12.88 10.17 -13.77
N THR A 91 13.39 9.38 -12.82
CA THR A 91 14.83 9.18 -12.65
C THR A 91 15.40 8.12 -13.59
N HIS A 92 14.52 7.39 -14.29
CA HIS A 92 14.85 6.34 -15.25
C HIS A 92 15.92 5.35 -14.73
N PRO A 93 15.67 4.70 -13.58
CA PRO A 93 16.64 3.80 -13.00
C PRO A 93 16.91 2.58 -13.89
N PRO A 94 18.07 1.92 -13.75
CA PRO A 94 18.44 0.79 -14.59
C PRO A 94 17.38 -0.29 -14.61
N THR A 95 17.23 -0.97 -15.75
CA THR A 95 16.34 -2.13 -15.88
C THR A 95 16.75 -3.23 -14.88
N PRO A 96 15.82 -3.81 -14.11
CA PRO A 96 16.12 -4.93 -13.24
C PRO A 96 16.61 -6.15 -14.05
N ARG A 97 17.45 -6.99 -13.44
CA ARG A 97 17.94 -8.23 -14.07
C ARG A 97 17.00 -9.42 -13.87
N GLY A 98 16.22 -9.38 -12.80
CA GLY A 98 15.23 -10.37 -12.42
C GLY A 98 14.07 -10.42 -13.40
N LYS A 99 13.24 -11.44 -13.23
CA LYS A 99 12.04 -11.65 -14.03
C LYS A 99 10.88 -11.89 -13.09
N VAL A 100 9.72 -11.38 -13.47
CA VAL A 100 8.47 -11.77 -12.81
C VAL A 100 8.27 -13.26 -12.98
N ILE A 101 7.70 -13.91 -11.97
CA ILE A 101 7.33 -15.32 -12.06
C ILE A 101 6.14 -15.49 -13.02
N GLU A 102 5.96 -16.70 -13.56
CA GLU A 102 4.88 -16.99 -14.51
C GLU A 102 3.48 -16.97 -13.87
N ARG A 103 3.40 -17.18 -12.55
CA ARG A 103 2.13 -17.11 -11.81
C ARG A 103 1.61 -15.69 -11.79
N THR A 104 0.31 -15.52 -11.99
CA THR A 104 -0.36 -14.23 -11.77
C THR A 104 -0.31 -13.88 -10.28
N ALA A 105 -0.38 -12.58 -9.95
CA ALA A 105 -0.46 -12.11 -8.57
C ALA A 105 -1.58 -12.82 -7.77
N ALA A 106 -2.79 -12.90 -8.33
CA ALA A 106 -3.94 -13.53 -7.68
C ALA A 106 -3.67 -15.02 -7.37
N GLN A 107 -3.10 -15.78 -8.32
CA GLN A 107 -2.75 -17.18 -8.08
C GLN A 107 -1.61 -17.31 -7.06
N PHE A 108 -0.60 -16.43 -7.12
CA PHE A 108 0.51 -16.43 -6.16
C PHE A 108 0.01 -16.17 -4.73
N ILE A 109 -0.94 -15.26 -4.54
CA ILE A 109 -1.59 -15.01 -3.24
C ILE A 109 -2.30 -16.27 -2.76
N VAL A 110 -3.15 -16.89 -3.59
CA VAL A 110 -3.88 -18.12 -3.24
C VAL A 110 -2.92 -19.24 -2.83
N ASP A 111 -1.91 -19.53 -3.66
CA ASP A 111 -0.93 -20.59 -3.41
C ASP A 111 -0.19 -20.36 -2.08
N THR A 112 0.26 -19.13 -1.84
CA THR A 112 1.06 -18.79 -0.66
C THR A 112 0.25 -18.82 0.63
N VAL A 113 -0.99 -18.32 0.60
CA VAL A 113 -1.92 -18.39 1.74
C VAL A 113 -2.28 -19.84 2.05
N ARG A 114 -2.57 -20.66 1.04
CA ARG A 114 -2.87 -22.10 1.22
C ARG A 114 -1.69 -22.88 1.80
N ALA A 115 -0.47 -22.50 1.44
CA ALA A 115 0.75 -23.09 2.00
C ALA A 115 1.06 -22.64 3.44
N ASN A 116 0.45 -21.56 3.92
CA ASN A 116 0.72 -20.95 5.24
C ASN A 116 -0.59 -20.54 5.95
N PRO A 117 -1.52 -21.49 6.19
CA PRO A 117 -2.84 -21.18 6.73
C PRO A 117 -2.73 -20.60 8.15
N GLY A 118 -3.38 -19.45 8.37
CA GLY A 118 -3.39 -18.73 9.65
C GLY A 118 -2.12 -17.92 9.93
N GLU A 119 -1.14 -17.92 9.02
CA GLU A 119 0.16 -17.26 9.23
C GLU A 119 0.38 -16.03 8.34
N MET A 120 -0.26 -15.98 7.16
CA MET A 120 -0.02 -14.92 6.19
C MET A 120 -0.76 -13.62 6.52
N THR A 121 0.00 -12.53 6.57
CA THR A 121 -0.56 -11.18 6.49
C THR A 121 -0.41 -10.65 5.05
N LEU A 122 -1.49 -10.11 4.49
CA LEU A 122 -1.45 -9.45 3.18
C LEU A 122 -1.35 -7.94 3.41
N LEU A 123 -0.25 -7.31 2.99
CA LEU A 123 -0.09 -5.86 2.98
C LEU A 123 -0.49 -5.36 1.58
N ALA A 124 -1.65 -4.73 1.45
CA ALA A 124 -2.10 -4.16 0.20
C ALA A 124 -1.94 -2.64 0.25
N ILE A 125 -1.01 -2.12 -0.53
CA ILE A 125 -0.66 -0.69 -0.60
C ILE A 125 -0.94 -0.07 -1.97
N GLY A 126 -1.60 -0.81 -2.86
CA GLY A 126 -2.16 -0.33 -4.12
C GLY A 126 -3.64 -0.69 -4.29
N PRO A 127 -4.21 -0.49 -5.49
CA PRO A 127 -5.57 -0.90 -5.81
C PRO A 127 -5.85 -2.38 -5.55
N LEU A 128 -6.97 -2.67 -4.89
CA LEU A 128 -7.29 -3.99 -4.30
C LEU A 128 -7.67 -5.08 -5.32
N THR A 129 -7.41 -4.85 -6.60
CA THR A 129 -7.81 -5.70 -7.72
C THR A 129 -7.25 -7.12 -7.59
N ASN A 130 -5.97 -7.26 -7.25
CA ASN A 130 -5.34 -8.58 -7.13
C ASN A 130 -5.96 -9.40 -5.98
N LEU A 131 -6.29 -8.76 -4.86
CA LEU A 131 -6.94 -9.41 -3.73
C LEU A 131 -8.38 -9.84 -4.07
N ALA A 132 -9.15 -8.98 -4.74
CA ALA A 132 -10.49 -9.33 -5.21
C ALA A 132 -10.46 -10.49 -6.22
N LEU A 133 -9.48 -10.49 -7.13
CA LEU A 133 -9.26 -11.61 -8.05
C LEU A 133 -8.84 -12.89 -7.32
N ALA A 134 -7.98 -12.81 -6.30
CA ALA A 134 -7.60 -13.96 -5.48
C ALA A 134 -8.81 -14.56 -4.75
N LEU A 135 -9.67 -13.73 -4.17
CA LEU A 135 -10.94 -14.15 -3.57
C LEU A 135 -11.88 -14.79 -4.60
N ARG A 136 -11.90 -14.28 -5.84
CA ARG A 136 -12.70 -14.87 -6.92
C ARG A 136 -12.16 -16.22 -7.38
N LEU A 137 -10.84 -16.41 -7.38
CA LEU A 137 -10.21 -17.69 -7.68
C LEU A 137 -10.49 -18.72 -6.58
N ASP A 138 -10.36 -18.31 -5.32
CA ASP A 138 -10.59 -19.19 -4.16
C ASP A 138 -11.13 -18.38 -2.97
N PRO A 139 -12.46 -18.32 -2.78
CA PRO A 139 -13.06 -17.60 -1.65
C PRO A 139 -12.63 -18.15 -0.28
N GLY A 140 -12.19 -19.41 -0.23
CA GLY A 140 -11.78 -20.06 1.01
C GLY A 140 -10.51 -19.48 1.63
N ILE A 141 -9.72 -18.70 0.88
CA ILE A 141 -8.52 -18.03 1.44
C ILE A 141 -8.88 -17.02 2.53
N ALA A 142 -10.08 -16.44 2.51
CA ALA A 142 -10.50 -15.46 3.51
C ALA A 142 -10.46 -16.03 4.94
N GLY A 143 -10.80 -17.32 5.09
CA GLY A 143 -10.70 -18.03 6.38
C GLY A 143 -9.29 -18.50 6.75
N LEU A 144 -8.30 -18.32 5.88
CA LEU A 144 -6.91 -18.75 6.07
C LEU A 144 -5.93 -17.59 6.23
N VAL A 145 -6.29 -16.39 5.80
CA VAL A 145 -5.47 -15.20 5.99
C VAL A 145 -5.47 -14.81 7.47
N LYS A 146 -4.28 -14.51 8.02
CA LYS A 146 -4.14 -14.03 9.40
C LYS A 146 -4.72 -12.62 9.54
N GLU A 147 -4.37 -11.74 8.61
CA GLU A 147 -4.83 -10.34 8.57
C GLU A 147 -4.58 -9.75 7.17
N VAL A 148 -5.46 -8.86 6.72
CA VAL A 148 -5.24 -7.98 5.57
C VAL A 148 -5.07 -6.57 6.09
N VAL A 149 -3.94 -5.93 5.76
CA VAL A 149 -3.67 -4.54 6.09
C VAL A 149 -3.70 -3.74 4.79
N VAL A 150 -4.66 -2.85 4.67
CA VAL A 150 -4.88 -2.02 3.48
C VAL A 150 -4.42 -0.60 3.76
N MET A 151 -3.51 -0.06 2.95
CA MET A 151 -3.37 1.38 2.81
C MET A 151 -4.43 1.85 1.81
N GLY A 152 -5.42 2.59 2.30
CA GLY A 152 -6.45 3.14 1.46
C GLY A 152 -7.68 3.58 2.24
N GLY A 153 -8.55 4.30 1.56
CA GLY A 153 -9.80 4.81 2.12
C GLY A 153 -9.65 6.09 2.95
N ALA A 154 -10.80 6.69 3.23
CA ALA A 154 -10.96 7.91 4.02
C ALA A 154 -12.31 7.80 4.74
N ALA A 155 -12.31 7.25 5.95
CA ALA A 155 -13.54 6.85 6.63
C ALA A 155 -14.16 7.99 7.46
N ALA A 156 -13.34 8.89 7.99
CA ALA A 156 -13.73 10.02 8.81
C ALA A 156 -13.00 11.32 8.39
N CYS A 157 -12.41 11.36 7.19
CA CYS A 157 -11.76 12.53 6.61
C CYS A 157 -12.07 12.66 5.10
N PRO A 158 -11.71 13.79 4.45
CA PRO A 158 -11.84 13.94 3.01
C PRO A 158 -10.93 12.99 2.22
N GLY A 159 -11.32 12.71 0.97
CA GLY A 159 -10.49 11.97 0.02
C GLY A 159 -9.33 12.81 -0.55
N ASN A 160 -8.38 12.15 -1.23
CA ASN A 160 -7.26 12.79 -1.94
C ASN A 160 -7.38 12.70 -3.47
N MET A 161 -8.20 11.78 -3.99
CA MET A 161 -8.44 11.61 -5.42
C MET A 161 -9.70 12.36 -5.86
N THR A 162 -10.75 12.22 -5.07
CA THR A 162 -11.95 13.06 -5.15
C THR A 162 -12.23 13.63 -3.74
N PRO A 163 -13.19 14.55 -3.57
CA PRO A 163 -13.53 15.05 -2.24
C PRO A 163 -13.90 13.95 -1.21
N VAL A 164 -14.32 12.77 -1.67
CA VAL A 164 -14.80 11.67 -0.82
C VAL A 164 -14.02 10.36 -0.97
N ALA A 165 -13.18 10.24 -2.00
CA ALA A 165 -12.49 8.98 -2.31
C ALA A 165 -10.97 9.12 -2.22
N GLU A 166 -10.37 8.11 -1.63
CA GLU A 166 -8.92 7.91 -1.64
C GLU A 166 -8.50 7.16 -2.91
N ALA A 167 -7.30 7.44 -3.44
CA ALA A 167 -6.80 6.95 -4.73
C ALA A 167 -6.89 5.43 -4.91
N ASN A 168 -6.33 4.61 -4.01
CA ASN A 168 -6.32 3.16 -4.13
C ASN A 168 -7.74 2.56 -4.18
N ILE A 169 -8.64 3.09 -3.35
CA ILE A 169 -10.05 2.67 -3.35
C ILE A 169 -10.77 3.19 -4.59
N TRP A 170 -10.47 4.41 -5.05
CA TRP A 170 -11.09 5.01 -6.24
C TRP A 170 -10.71 4.27 -7.53
N HIS A 171 -9.44 3.90 -7.67
CA HIS A 171 -8.92 3.20 -8.85
C HIS A 171 -9.64 1.86 -9.08
N ASP A 172 -10.06 1.15 -8.03
CA ASP A 172 -10.96 0.00 -8.17
C ASP A 172 -11.95 -0.15 -6.99
N ALA A 173 -12.99 0.69 -6.99
CA ALA A 173 -14.02 0.69 -5.96
C ALA A 173 -14.75 -0.66 -5.82
N HIS A 174 -14.90 -1.41 -6.91
CA HIS A 174 -15.59 -2.70 -6.90
C HIS A 174 -14.72 -3.79 -6.26
N ALA A 175 -13.41 -3.80 -6.55
CA ALA A 175 -12.46 -4.67 -5.88
C ALA A 175 -12.39 -4.34 -4.38
N ALA A 176 -12.34 -3.05 -4.05
CA ALA A 176 -12.33 -2.60 -2.67
C ALA A 176 -13.59 -3.06 -1.92
N ASP A 177 -14.79 -2.88 -2.47
CA ASP A 177 -16.02 -3.37 -1.84
C ASP A 177 -15.96 -4.90 -1.63
N THR A 178 -15.54 -5.65 -2.64
CA THR A 178 -15.36 -7.11 -2.55
C THR A 178 -14.42 -7.49 -1.39
N VAL A 179 -13.29 -6.80 -1.25
CA VAL A 179 -12.29 -7.05 -0.21
C VAL A 179 -12.81 -6.69 1.18
N MET A 180 -13.53 -5.58 1.35
CA MET A 180 -14.13 -5.22 2.64
C MET A 180 -15.26 -6.19 3.05
N ALA A 181 -15.91 -6.87 2.09
CA ALA A 181 -16.99 -7.83 2.35
C ALA A 181 -16.49 -9.27 2.63
N ALA A 182 -15.22 -9.57 2.40
CA ALA A 182 -14.72 -10.94 2.26
C ALA A 182 -14.72 -11.79 3.55
N GLY A 183 -14.89 -11.18 4.72
CA GLY A 183 -14.96 -11.88 6.00
C GLY A 183 -13.62 -12.34 6.59
N TRP A 184 -12.49 -11.88 6.03
CA TRP A 184 -11.17 -11.98 6.67
C TRP A 184 -10.95 -10.87 7.70
N PRO A 185 -10.01 -11.03 8.67
CA PRO A 185 -9.59 -9.93 9.52
C PRO A 185 -8.94 -8.82 8.67
N LEU A 186 -9.51 -7.62 8.67
CA LEU A 186 -9.03 -6.51 7.86
C LEU A 186 -8.80 -5.24 8.69
N VAL A 187 -7.69 -4.58 8.40
CA VAL A 187 -7.31 -3.26 8.93
C VAL A 187 -7.23 -2.25 7.79
N LEU A 188 -7.90 -1.12 7.97
CA LEU A 188 -7.86 0.01 7.06
C LEU A 188 -6.96 1.12 7.63
N VAL A 189 -5.80 1.31 7.01
CA VAL A 189 -4.84 2.38 7.30
C VAL A 189 -5.05 3.50 6.27
N GLY A 190 -6.16 4.23 6.44
CA GLY A 190 -6.59 5.26 5.51
C GLY A 190 -6.01 6.65 5.77
N LEU A 191 -6.47 7.61 4.97
CA LEU A 191 -6.07 9.02 5.06
C LEU A 191 -6.27 9.62 6.46
N ASP A 192 -7.22 9.06 7.22
CA ASP A 192 -7.52 9.35 8.63
C ASP A 192 -6.27 9.39 9.53
N VAL A 193 -5.26 8.57 9.22
CA VAL A 193 -3.99 8.51 9.95
C VAL A 193 -2.78 8.84 9.10
N THR A 194 -2.78 8.49 7.81
CA THR A 194 -1.60 8.70 6.98
C THR A 194 -1.33 10.18 6.73
N GLN A 195 -2.38 11.02 6.67
CA GLN A 195 -2.21 12.47 6.53
C GLN A 195 -1.84 13.17 7.84
N LYS A 196 -1.87 12.48 8.98
CA LYS A 196 -1.35 12.99 10.27
C LYS A 196 0.16 12.81 10.40
N THR A 197 0.77 11.96 9.59
CA THR A 197 2.20 11.65 9.66
C THR A 197 2.94 12.31 8.50
N VAL A 198 3.56 13.45 8.79
CA VAL A 198 4.28 14.27 7.81
C VAL A 198 5.79 14.08 7.95
N MET A 199 6.42 13.59 6.89
CA MET A 199 7.86 13.55 6.77
C MET A 199 8.36 14.92 6.29
N SER A 200 8.85 15.74 7.22
CA SER A 200 9.34 17.10 6.92
C SER A 200 10.63 17.11 6.10
N ALA A 201 10.93 18.25 5.47
CA ALA A 201 12.20 18.44 4.78
C ALA A 201 13.41 18.22 5.70
N GLN A 202 13.33 18.69 6.96
CA GLN A 202 14.38 18.47 7.96
C GLN A 202 14.55 16.98 8.26
N PHE A 203 13.46 16.25 8.50
CA PHE A 203 13.52 14.82 8.76
C PHE A 203 14.17 14.07 7.59
N ARG A 204 13.83 14.42 6.35
CA ARG A 204 14.43 13.81 5.15
C ARG A 204 15.92 14.09 5.05
N GLN A 205 16.35 15.32 5.32
CA GLN A 205 17.79 15.65 5.33
C GLN A 205 18.55 14.83 6.37
N GLU A 206 17.95 14.53 7.53
CA GLU A 206 18.55 13.64 8.53
C GLU A 206 18.59 12.19 8.04
N LEU A 207 17.50 11.70 7.43
CA LEU A 207 17.41 10.37 6.83
C LEU A 207 18.49 10.17 5.76
N PHE A 208 18.69 11.14 4.87
CA PHE A 208 19.65 11.08 3.76
C PHE A 208 21.12 11.08 4.19
N ARG A 209 21.42 11.30 5.47
CA ARG A 209 22.79 11.11 6.00
C ARG A 209 23.18 9.65 6.08
N ALA A 210 22.23 8.72 6.05
CA ALA A 210 22.53 7.29 5.95
C ALA A 210 22.95 6.96 4.52
N ASP A 211 24.22 6.61 4.33
CA ASP A 211 24.79 6.36 3.00
C ASP A 211 24.61 4.89 2.54
N ASN A 212 23.36 4.45 2.40
CA ASN A 212 23.03 3.12 1.88
C ASN A 212 22.26 3.19 0.55
N ALA A 213 22.12 2.04 -0.12
CA ALA A 213 21.57 1.98 -1.47
C ALA A 213 20.12 2.48 -1.55
N ALA A 214 19.29 2.18 -0.55
CA ALA A 214 17.89 2.61 -0.53
C ALA A 214 17.73 4.08 -0.25
N VAL A 215 18.43 4.60 0.74
CA VAL A 215 18.34 6.01 1.10
C VAL A 215 18.80 6.87 -0.07
N ARG A 216 19.89 6.51 -0.75
CA ARG A 216 20.33 7.16 -2.00
C ARG A 216 19.32 7.05 -3.14
N PHE A 217 18.54 5.97 -3.19
CA PHE A 217 17.51 5.79 -4.21
C PHE A 217 16.27 6.64 -3.90
N ILE A 218 15.78 6.59 -2.65
CA ILE A 218 14.67 7.40 -2.14
C ILE A 218 14.98 8.89 -2.33
N GLU A 219 16.18 9.35 -1.97
CA GLU A 219 16.60 10.74 -2.16
C GLU A 219 16.48 11.21 -3.63
N LYS A 220 16.74 10.31 -4.59
CA LYS A 220 16.64 10.63 -6.02
C LYS A 220 15.20 10.74 -6.51
N ILE A 221 14.31 9.87 -6.05
CA ILE A 221 12.94 9.77 -6.58
C ILE A 221 11.95 10.70 -5.87
N ILE A 222 12.22 11.06 -4.61
CA ILE A 222 11.31 11.86 -3.77
C ILE A 222 10.99 13.29 -4.27
N PRO A 223 11.81 13.99 -5.07
CA PRO A 223 11.53 15.38 -5.42
C PRO A 223 10.20 15.62 -6.14
N CYS A 224 9.74 14.70 -6.99
CA CYS A 224 8.43 14.83 -7.65
C CYS A 224 7.28 14.80 -6.65
N TYR A 225 7.37 13.90 -5.66
CA TYR A 225 6.38 13.74 -4.61
C TYR A 225 6.32 14.96 -3.69
N VAL A 226 7.49 15.54 -3.38
CA VAL A 226 7.58 16.83 -2.65
C VAL A 226 6.96 17.96 -3.47
N GLN A 227 7.27 18.05 -4.76
CA GLN A 227 6.72 19.09 -5.64
C GLN A 227 5.19 19.01 -5.72
N PHE A 228 4.64 17.79 -5.84
CA PHE A 228 3.20 17.57 -5.79
C PHE A 228 2.61 18.02 -4.45
N ALA A 229 3.18 17.57 -3.33
CA ALA A 229 2.71 17.92 -2.00
C ALA A 229 2.72 19.44 -1.75
N ASP A 230 3.75 20.15 -2.20
CA ASP A 230 3.81 21.61 -2.09
C ASP A 230 2.79 22.32 -2.98
N THR A 231 2.56 21.79 -4.19
CA THR A 231 1.61 22.38 -5.15
C THR A 231 0.17 22.21 -4.68
N VAL A 232 -0.19 21.02 -4.19
CA VAL A 232 -1.57 20.66 -3.84
C VAL A 232 -1.90 20.97 -2.39
N TYR A 233 -1.00 20.63 -1.46
CA TYR A 233 -1.25 20.71 -0.02
C TYR A 233 -0.48 21.83 0.69
N ARG A 234 0.47 22.49 0.02
CA ARG A 234 1.30 23.58 0.59
C ARG A 234 2.06 23.15 1.85
N MET A 235 2.79 22.04 1.75
CA MET A 235 3.40 21.37 2.90
C MET A 235 4.81 21.86 3.24
N ASP A 236 5.30 22.93 2.60
CA ASP A 236 6.62 23.53 2.82
C ASP A 236 7.77 22.51 2.79
N GLY A 237 7.75 21.68 1.76
CA GLY A 237 8.68 20.58 1.56
C GLY A 237 8.35 19.36 2.43
N GLY A 238 7.18 19.27 3.06
CA GLY A 238 6.69 18.06 3.73
C GLY A 238 6.04 17.08 2.76
N ILE A 239 5.99 15.80 3.14
CA ILE A 239 5.22 14.78 2.42
C ILE A 239 4.45 13.91 3.41
N TYR A 240 3.29 13.38 3.00
CA TYR A 240 2.59 12.36 3.78
C TYR A 240 3.29 11.00 3.65
N THR A 241 3.02 10.11 4.60
CA THR A 241 3.63 8.77 4.65
C THR A 241 2.54 7.70 4.57
N HIS A 242 1.92 7.56 3.39
CA HIS A 242 0.81 6.64 3.14
C HIS A 242 1.20 5.17 3.39
N ASP A 243 1.87 4.55 2.43
CA ASP A 243 2.23 3.12 2.51
C ASP A 243 3.19 2.79 3.66
N PRO A 244 4.17 3.65 4.00
CA PRO A 244 5.02 3.42 5.16
C PRO A 244 4.23 3.35 6.47
N SER A 245 3.08 4.03 6.59
CA SER A 245 2.22 3.91 7.77
C SER A 245 1.54 2.54 7.85
N ALA A 246 1.13 1.96 6.72
CA ALA A 246 0.57 0.61 6.70
C ALA A 246 1.62 -0.45 7.05
N MET A 247 2.86 -0.29 6.56
CA MET A 247 3.99 -1.13 6.99
C MET A 247 4.30 -0.91 8.48
N ALA A 248 4.27 0.32 8.97
CA ALA A 248 4.46 0.62 10.39
C ALA A 248 3.39 -0.04 11.27
N TYR A 249 2.14 -0.11 10.82
CA TYR A 249 1.07 -0.82 11.53
C TYR A 249 1.40 -2.30 11.73
N ILE A 250 1.91 -2.98 10.69
CA ILE A 250 2.30 -4.40 10.79
C ILE A 250 3.40 -4.62 11.83
N ILE A 251 4.37 -3.72 11.91
CA ILE A 251 5.53 -3.85 12.82
C ILE A 251 5.17 -3.40 14.24
N ARG A 252 4.43 -2.30 14.38
CA ARG A 252 4.08 -1.61 15.62
C ARG A 252 2.63 -1.15 15.61
N PRO A 253 1.67 -2.08 15.72
CA PRO A 253 0.24 -1.74 15.71
C PRO A 253 -0.17 -0.87 16.90
N ASP A 254 0.62 -0.85 17.98
CA ASP A 254 0.41 -0.02 19.17
C ASP A 254 0.59 1.48 18.92
N LEU A 255 1.19 1.87 17.78
CA LEU A 255 1.26 3.27 17.36
C LEU A 255 -0.08 3.80 16.81
N PHE A 256 -1.08 2.93 16.65
CA PHE A 256 -2.35 3.27 16.02
C PHE A 256 -3.52 3.01 16.96
N SER A 257 -4.46 3.96 16.97
CA SER A 257 -5.77 3.77 17.60
C SER A 257 -6.77 3.32 16.54
N THR A 258 -7.50 2.25 16.82
CA THR A 258 -8.45 1.65 15.87
C THR A 258 -9.85 1.57 16.45
N ARG A 259 -10.85 1.59 15.55
CA ARG A 259 -12.24 1.27 15.87
C ARG A 259 -12.80 0.33 14.82
N SER A 260 -13.53 -0.69 15.25
CA SER A 260 -14.22 -1.61 14.35
C SER A 260 -15.55 -1.04 13.89
N ALA A 261 -15.85 -1.19 12.60
CA ALA A 261 -17.18 -0.99 12.02
C ALA A 261 -17.31 -1.76 10.70
N PRO A 262 -18.52 -2.11 10.26
CA PRO A 262 -18.75 -2.49 8.86
C PRO A 262 -18.34 -1.34 7.93
N VAL A 263 -17.60 -1.65 6.87
CA VAL A 263 -17.16 -0.65 5.88
C VAL A 263 -17.67 -1.05 4.50
N PHE A 264 -18.34 -0.10 3.85
CA PHE A 264 -18.87 -0.20 2.50
C PHE A 264 -18.08 0.70 1.56
N VAL A 265 -18.02 0.36 0.27
CA VAL A 265 -17.44 1.25 -0.74
C VAL A 265 -18.52 1.61 -1.74
N GLU A 266 -18.75 2.90 -1.96
CA GLU A 266 -19.64 3.35 -3.02
C GLU A 266 -19.05 2.96 -4.38
N THR A 267 -19.79 2.22 -5.19
CA THR A 267 -19.33 1.69 -6.48
C THR A 267 -19.94 2.43 -7.67
N GLU A 268 -20.87 3.36 -7.43
CA GLU A 268 -21.58 4.09 -8.47
C GLU A 268 -21.67 5.60 -8.19
N GLY A 269 -22.10 6.36 -9.21
CA GLY A 269 -22.42 7.78 -9.06
C GLY A 269 -21.21 8.67 -8.79
N ARG A 270 -21.47 9.85 -8.20
CA ARG A 270 -20.46 10.90 -7.97
C ARG A 270 -19.50 10.61 -6.81
N CYS A 271 -19.89 9.69 -5.93
CA CYS A 271 -19.16 9.37 -4.72
C CYS A 271 -18.42 8.03 -4.84
N ILE A 272 -18.29 7.48 -6.04
CA ILE A 272 -17.55 6.25 -6.30
C ILE A 272 -16.17 6.27 -5.61
N GLY A 273 -15.85 5.19 -4.91
CA GLY A 273 -14.64 5.03 -4.11
C GLY A 273 -14.74 5.58 -2.68
N GLN A 274 -15.86 6.17 -2.27
CA GLN A 274 -16.06 6.59 -0.88
C GLN A 274 -16.14 5.36 0.05
N THR A 275 -15.26 5.30 1.05
CA THR A 275 -15.33 4.31 2.12
C THR A 275 -16.29 4.80 3.21
N VAL A 276 -17.44 4.13 3.36
CA VAL A 276 -18.44 4.48 4.37
C VAL A 276 -18.38 3.48 5.52
N ALA A 277 -17.86 3.94 6.65
CA ALA A 277 -17.85 3.18 7.90
C ALA A 277 -19.18 3.38 8.65
N ASP A 278 -19.94 2.30 8.84
CA ASP A 278 -21.22 2.31 9.53
C ASP A 278 -21.03 2.20 11.05
N TRP A 279 -20.59 3.30 11.65
CA TRP A 279 -20.25 3.39 13.08
C TRP A 279 -21.41 3.08 14.04
N GLN A 280 -22.65 3.08 13.53
CA GLN A 280 -23.87 2.90 14.32
C GLN A 280 -24.64 1.64 13.91
N HIS A 281 -24.08 0.82 13.01
CA HIS A 281 -24.70 -0.42 12.49
C HIS A 281 -26.13 -0.21 11.98
N GLN A 282 -26.32 0.82 11.15
CA GLN A 282 -27.61 1.22 10.59
C GLN A 282 -27.95 0.49 9.29
N TRP A 283 -26.97 -0.13 8.63
CA TRP A 283 -27.12 -0.80 7.33
C TRP A 283 -27.12 -2.33 7.47
N GLU A 284 -27.05 -3.03 6.34
CA GLU A 284 -26.98 -4.48 6.32
C GLU A 284 -25.79 -5.04 7.07
N ALA A 285 -25.95 -6.26 7.59
CA ALA A 285 -24.89 -6.96 8.28
C ALA A 285 -23.71 -7.23 7.33
N ARG A 286 -22.52 -6.79 7.73
CA ARG A 286 -21.27 -6.99 7.01
C ARG A 286 -20.12 -7.21 8.02
N PRO A 287 -19.07 -7.97 7.67
CA PRO A 287 -17.91 -8.15 8.55
C PRO A 287 -17.32 -6.83 9.02
N GLU A 288 -16.85 -6.79 10.25
CA GLU A 288 -16.20 -5.60 10.79
C GLU A 288 -14.80 -5.43 10.24
N VAL A 289 -14.46 -4.19 9.92
CA VAL A 289 -13.13 -3.72 9.56
C VAL A 289 -12.58 -2.87 10.69
N LYS A 290 -11.32 -3.09 11.09
CA LYS A 290 -10.63 -2.18 12.01
C LYS A 290 -10.14 -0.96 11.24
N VAL A 291 -10.72 0.19 11.50
CA VAL A 291 -10.31 1.45 10.88
C VAL A 291 -9.34 2.18 11.81
N CYS A 292 -8.16 2.54 11.31
CA CYS A 292 -7.22 3.40 12.02
C CYS A 292 -7.73 4.85 12.03
N LEU A 293 -7.90 5.43 13.22
CA LEU A 293 -8.46 6.77 13.41
C LEU A 293 -7.46 7.75 14.03
N ASP A 294 -6.45 7.26 14.73
CA ASP A 294 -5.38 8.09 15.27
C ASP A 294 -4.02 7.39 15.26
N VAL A 295 -2.95 8.17 15.31
CA VAL A 295 -1.58 7.66 15.17
C VAL A 295 -0.58 8.47 15.99
N ASP A 296 0.39 7.77 16.59
CA ASP A 296 1.63 8.37 17.08
C ASP A 296 2.57 8.63 15.90
N SER A 297 2.39 9.78 15.24
CA SER A 297 3.19 10.18 14.08
C SER A 297 4.69 10.22 14.37
N ALA A 298 5.08 10.61 15.59
CA ALA A 298 6.49 10.68 15.97
C ALA A 298 7.09 9.27 16.08
N GLY A 299 6.35 8.32 16.66
CA GLY A 299 6.72 6.91 16.71
C GLY A 299 6.85 6.29 15.32
N VAL A 300 5.90 6.58 14.40
CA VAL A 300 5.95 6.09 13.01
C VAL A 300 7.19 6.64 12.28
N LEU A 301 7.44 7.95 12.35
CA LEU A 301 8.63 8.55 11.73
C LEU A 301 9.93 7.99 12.33
N ALA A 302 9.98 7.80 13.65
CA ALA A 302 11.15 7.19 14.29
C ALA A 302 11.40 5.77 13.78
N LEU A 303 10.34 4.97 13.61
CA LEU A 303 10.43 3.61 13.07
C LEU A 303 10.89 3.61 11.61
N ILE A 304 10.34 4.47 10.76
CA ILE A 304 10.77 4.62 9.36
C ILE A 304 12.27 4.92 9.29
N ARG A 305 12.73 5.91 10.06
CA ARG A 305 14.16 6.24 10.13
C ARG A 305 14.98 5.04 10.59
N GLU A 306 14.60 4.41 11.71
CA GLU A 306 15.34 3.28 12.26
C GLU A 306 15.47 2.13 11.25
N ARG A 307 14.43 1.82 10.47
CA ARG A 307 14.48 0.75 9.48
C ARG A 307 15.30 1.13 8.26
N LEU A 308 15.17 2.34 7.75
CA LEU A 308 15.87 2.75 6.53
C LEU A 308 17.35 3.08 6.73
N THR A 309 17.78 3.44 7.94
CA THR A 309 19.19 3.78 8.22
C THR A 309 20.03 2.62 8.73
N ARG A 310 19.47 1.40 8.82
CA ARG A 310 20.22 0.17 9.11
C ARG A 310 21.10 -0.21 7.92
#